data_AF-A0A963JHY4-F1
#
_entry.id   AF-A0A963JHY4-F1
#
_cell.length_a   1.000
_cell.length_b   1.000
_cell.length_c   1.000
_cell.angle_alpha   90.00
_cell.angle_beta   90.00
_cell.angle_gamma   90.00
#
_symmetry.space_group_name_H-M   'P 1'
#
loop_
_entity.id
_entity.type
_entity.pdbx_description
1 polymer ?
#
loop_
_entity_poly.entity_id
_entity_poly.type
_entity_poly.pdbx_seq_one_letter_code
_entity_poly.pdbx_strand_id
1 'polypeptide(L)'
;MIGHEPFAEFALLLLICALAGALFVRLRQPVLIAYIVVGIVVGPAVLGLVQAHEQIDLLAQVGVAVLLFVVGLKLDLHHVRHIGPVALATGLGQLAFTIAFGFLIILALGKEPMEALYVAVALTFSSTII
;
A
#
# COMPACT_ATOMS: atom_id res chain seq x y z
N MET A 1 -1.79 -28.28 -19.72
CA MET A 1 -0.55 -28.20 -18.91
C MET A 1 0.07 -26.83 -19.16
N ILE A 2 -0.50 -25.75 -18.61
CA ILE A 2 0.18 -24.45 -18.59
C ILE A 2 1.21 -24.59 -17.47
N GLY A 3 2.49 -24.73 -17.82
CA GLY A 3 3.57 -24.80 -16.85
C GLY A 3 3.48 -23.58 -15.94
N HIS A 4 3.56 -23.79 -14.63
CA HIS A 4 3.65 -22.72 -13.64
C HIS A 4 5.05 -22.10 -13.73
N GLU A 5 5.30 -21.42 -14.84
CA GLU A 5 6.52 -20.64 -15.06
C GLU A 5 6.31 -19.29 -14.36
N PRO A 6 7.11 -18.94 -13.33
CA PRO A 6 6.89 -17.73 -12.53
C PRO A 6 6.81 -16.45 -13.37
N PHE A 7 7.54 -16.42 -14.49
CA PHE A 7 7.52 -15.30 -15.44
C PHE A 7 6.18 -15.15 -16.17
N ALA A 8 5.51 -16.26 -16.50
CA ALA A 8 4.20 -16.23 -17.15
C ALA A 8 3.11 -15.76 -16.18
N GLU A 9 3.13 -16.24 -14.94
CA GLU A 9 2.23 -15.77 -13.88
C GLU A 9 2.41 -14.26 -13.62
N PHE A 10 3.66 -13.80 -13.54
CA PHE A 10 3.97 -12.39 -13.36
C PHE A 10 3.50 -11.53 -14.55
N ALA A 11 3.77 -11.97 -15.79
CA ALA A 11 3.32 -11.27 -17.00
C ALA A 11 1.79 -11.19 -17.08
N LEU A 12 1.10 -12.28 -16.73
CA LEU A 12 -0.36 -12.33 -16.66
C LEU A 12 -0.89 -11.37 -15.60
N LEU A 13 -0.30 -11.38 -14.39
CA LEU A 13 -0.68 -10.47 -13.30
C LEU A 13 -0.51 -9.00 -13.73
N LEU A 14 0.63 -8.64 -14.33
CA LEU A 14 0.86 -7.29 -14.84
C LEU A 14 -0.15 -6.90 -15.91
N LEU A 15 -0.46 -7.80 -16.85
CA LEU A 15 -1.44 -7.54 -17.91
C LEU A 15 -2.84 -7.28 -17.34
N ILE A 16 -3.30 -8.12 -16.41
CA ILE A 16 -4.61 -7.97 -15.78
C ILE A 16 -4.65 -6.67 -14.95
N CYS A 17 -3.60 -6.39 -14.16
CA CYS A 17 -3.48 -5.14 -13.41
C CYS A 17 -3.51 -3.91 -14.33
N ALA A 18 -2.83 -3.94 -15.48
CA ALA A 18 -2.81 -2.83 -16.43
C ALA A 18 -4.19 -2.59 -17.07
N LEU A 19 -4.88 -3.65 -17.48
CA LEU A 19 -6.23 -3.56 -18.07
C LEU A 19 -7.25 -3.08 -17.04
N ALA A 20 -7.24 -3.66 -15.83
CA ALA A 20 -8.12 -3.25 -14.74
C ALA A 20 -7.82 -1.81 -14.30
N GLY A 21 -6.55 -1.43 -14.20
CA GLY A 21 -6.13 -0.07 -13.90
C GLY A 21 -6.65 0.93 -14.93
N ALA A 22 -6.49 0.65 -16.22
CA ALA A 22 -7.03 1.49 -17.29
C ALA A 22 -8.55 1.63 -17.23
N LEU A 23 -9.27 0.54 -16.93
CA LEU A 23 -10.71 0.56 -16.72
C LEU A 23 -11.10 1.43 -15.53
N PHE A 24 -10.42 1.29 -14.39
CA PHE A 24 -10.71 2.05 -13.17
C PHE A 24 -10.40 3.54 -13.36
N VAL A 25 -9.32 3.90 -14.06
CA VAL A 25 -9.05 5.29 -14.44
C VAL A 25 -10.22 5.86 -15.26
N ARG A 26 -10.74 5.11 -16.22
CA ARG A 26 -11.91 5.53 -17.02
C ARG A 26 -13.17 5.69 -16.17
N LEU A 27 -13.32 4.88 -15.13
CA LEU A 27 -14.40 4.98 -14.13
C LEU A 27 -14.13 6.03 -13.04
N ARG A 28 -13.03 6.80 -13.14
CA ARG A 28 -12.59 7.79 -12.16
C ARG A 28 -12.33 7.22 -10.76
N GLN A 29 -11.91 5.96 -10.69
CA GLN A 29 -11.53 5.29 -9.46
C GLN A 29 -10.01 5.34 -9.27
N PRO A 30 -9.51 5.45 -8.02
CA PRO A 30 -8.09 5.29 -7.72
C PRO A 30 -7.54 3.96 -8.22
N VAL A 31 -6.40 4.01 -8.90
CA VAL A 31 -5.76 2.82 -9.52
C VAL A 31 -5.39 1.77 -8.46
N LEU A 32 -5.03 2.20 -7.25
CA LEU A 32 -4.73 1.30 -6.13
C LEU A 32 -5.87 0.31 -5.87
N ILE A 33 -7.13 0.75 -5.99
CA ILE A 33 -8.30 -0.11 -5.77
C ILE A 33 -8.33 -1.22 -6.82
N ALA A 34 -8.00 -0.92 -8.08
CA ALA A 34 -7.90 -1.93 -9.12
C ALA A 34 -6.86 -3.00 -8.77
N TYR A 35 -5.69 -2.59 -8.29
CA TYR A 35 -4.62 -3.53 -7.92
C TYR A 35 -5.03 -4.44 -6.75
N ILE A 36 -5.70 -3.90 -5.73
CA ILE A 36 -6.22 -4.70 -4.61
C ILE A 36 -7.27 -5.70 -5.11
N VAL A 37 -8.24 -5.25 -5.92
CA VAL A 37 -9.29 -6.12 -6.45
C VAL A 37 -8.71 -7.22 -7.32
N VAL A 38 -7.78 -6.88 -8.23
CA VAL A 38 -7.11 -7.87 -9.08
C VAL A 38 -6.32 -8.87 -8.22
N GLY A 39 -5.57 -8.40 -7.22
CA GLY A 39 -4.83 -9.28 -6.31
C GLY A 39 -5.73 -10.28 -5.59
N ILE A 40 -6.89 -9.83 -5.08
CA ILE A 40 -7.87 -10.71 -4.41
C ILE A 40 -8.45 -11.73 -5.40
N VAL A 41 -8.83 -11.29 -6.60
CA VAL A 41 -9.49 -12.14 -7.60
C VAL A 41 -8.53 -13.16 -8.22
N VAL A 42 -7.32 -12.74 -8.59
CA VAL A 42 -6.33 -13.58 -9.27
C VAL A 42 -5.57 -14.47 -8.28
N GLY A 43 -5.46 -14.03 -7.02
CA GLY A 43 -4.79 -14.75 -5.95
C GLY A 43 -5.49 -16.07 -5.55
N PRO A 44 -4.86 -16.83 -4.64
CA PRO A 44 -5.32 -18.16 -4.23
C PRO A 44 -6.69 -18.16 -3.53
N ALA A 45 -7.12 -17.01 -3.00
CA ALA A 45 -8.39 -16.89 -2.30
C ALA A 45 -9.62 -17.03 -3.23
N VAL A 46 -9.48 -16.77 -4.54
CA VAL A 46 -10.59 -16.76 -5.49
C VAL A 46 -10.31 -17.64 -6.71
N LEU A 47 -9.47 -17.21 -7.65
CA LEU A 47 -9.22 -17.97 -8.89
C LEU A 47 -7.96 -18.84 -8.83
N GLY A 48 -7.01 -18.52 -7.95
CA GLY A 48 -5.77 -19.28 -7.79
C GLY A 48 -4.88 -19.35 -9.04
N LEU A 49 -4.99 -18.34 -9.91
CA LEU A 49 -4.22 -18.23 -11.15
C LEU A 49 -2.74 -17.89 -10.93
N VAL A 50 -2.43 -17.33 -9.76
CA VAL A 50 -1.08 -16.95 -9.35
C VAL A 50 -0.77 -17.68 -8.04
N GLN A 51 0.27 -18.51 -8.07
CA GLN A 51 0.70 -19.40 -6.99
C GLN A 51 2.17 -19.15 -6.60
N ALA A 52 2.96 -18.51 -7.48
CA ALA A 52 4.37 -18.19 -7.28
C ALA A 52 4.59 -17.01 -6.31
N HIS A 53 4.15 -17.16 -5.05
CA HIS A 53 4.16 -16.10 -4.03
C HIS A 53 5.58 -15.57 -3.76
N GLU A 54 6.56 -16.46 -3.56
CA GLU A 54 7.91 -16.06 -3.16
C GLU A 54 8.65 -15.24 -4.24
N GLN A 55 8.51 -15.63 -5.52
CA GLN A 55 9.16 -14.93 -6.63
C GLN A 55 8.50 -13.57 -6.89
N ILE A 56 7.16 -13.51 -6.80
CA ILE A 56 6.41 -12.27 -6.99
C ILE A 56 6.70 -11.29 -5.85
N ASP A 57 6.83 -11.77 -4.61
CA ASP A 57 7.20 -10.95 -3.45
C ASP A 57 8.58 -10.33 -3.61
N LEU A 58 9.57 -11.10 -4.08
CA LEU A 58 10.91 -10.58 -4.36
C LEU A 58 10.87 -9.48 -5.44
N LEU A 59 10.13 -9.69 -6.53
CA LEU A 59 9.97 -8.69 -7.59
C LEU A 59 9.24 -7.44 -7.08
N ALA A 60 8.22 -7.60 -6.23
CA ALA A 60 7.49 -6.50 -5.62
C ALA A 60 8.41 -5.65 -4.72
N GLN A 61 9.25 -6.28 -3.90
CA GLN A 61 10.24 -5.59 -3.07
C GLN A 61 11.25 -4.80 -3.92
N VAL A 62 11.76 -5.40 -5.00
CA VAL A 62 12.65 -4.70 -5.94
C VAL A 62 11.94 -3.52 -6.60
N GLY A 63 10.69 -3.70 -7.03
CA GLY A 63 9.88 -2.63 -7.62
C GLY A 63 9.67 -1.45 -6.66
N VAL A 64 9.32 -1.72 -5.40
CA VAL A 64 9.17 -0.69 -4.35
C VAL A 64 10.51 -0.01 -4.06
N ALA A 65 11.61 -0.76 -3.97
CA ALA A 65 12.94 -0.20 -3.73
C ALA A 65 13.37 0.75 -4.87
N VAL A 66 13.18 0.35 -6.13
CA VAL A 66 13.48 1.19 -7.29
C VAL A 66 12.59 2.43 -7.32
N LEU A 67 11.29 2.29 -7.00
CA LEU A 67 10.37 3.42 -6.94
C LEU A 67 10.81 4.42 -5.87
N LEU A 68 11.11 3.97 -4.65
CA LEU A 68 11.58 4.82 -3.56
C LEU A 68 12.94 5.45 -3.86
N PHE A 69 13.82 4.74 -4.57
CA PHE A 69 15.09 5.30 -5.04
C PHE A 69 14.86 6.45 -6.03
N VAL A 70 13.99 6.26 -7.02
CA VAL A 70 13.64 7.31 -7.99
C VAL A 70 12.95 8.49 -7.31
N VAL A 71 12.05 8.25 -6.36
CA VAL A 71 11.46 9.31 -5.54
C VAL A 71 12.56 10.08 -4.81
N GLY A 72 13.50 9.36 -4.18
CA GLY A 72 14.66 9.94 -3.52
C GLY A 72 15.53 10.81 -4.44
N LEU A 73 15.79 10.38 -5.67
CA LEU A 73 16.53 11.16 -6.67
C LEU A 73 15.81 12.45 -7.09
N LYS A 74 14.48 12.49 -6.99
CA LYS A 74 13.66 13.68 -7.28
C LYS A 74 13.51 14.62 -6.09
N LEU A 75 13.94 14.22 -4.89
CA LEU A 75 13.85 15.06 -3.69
C LEU A 75 14.87 16.20 -3.72
N ASP A 76 14.38 17.42 -3.58
CA ASP A 76 15.22 18.60 -3.34
C ASP A 76 15.47 18.76 -1.83
N LEU A 77 16.70 18.50 -1.39
CA LEU A 77 17.12 18.62 0.01
C LEU A 77 16.95 20.05 0.57
N HIS A 78 17.07 21.08 -0.27
CA HIS A 78 16.86 22.46 0.16
C HIS A 78 15.38 22.70 0.45
N HIS A 79 14.50 22.23 -0.44
CA HIS A 79 13.05 22.31 -0.23
C HIS A 79 12.63 21.52 1.01
N VAL A 80 13.12 20.29 1.18
CA VAL A 80 12.84 19.44 2.35
C VAL A 80 13.26 20.10 3.66
N ARG A 81 14.42 20.76 3.70
CA ARG A 81 14.85 21.50 4.91
C ARG A 81 13.96 22.68 5.24
N HIS A 82 13.44 23.37 4.22
CA HIS A 82 12.55 24.51 4.40
C HIS A 82 11.18 24.09 4.94
N ILE A 83 10.58 23.03 4.39
CA ILE A 83 9.28 22.51 4.84
C ILE A 83 9.40 21.58 6.06
N GLY A 84 10.60 21.11 6.39
CA GLY A 84 10.86 20.07 7.38
C GLY A 84 10.27 20.34 8.76
N PRO A 85 10.44 21.53 9.37
CA PRO A 85 9.84 21.83 10.68
C PRO A 85 8.31 21.77 10.66
N VAL A 86 7.69 22.28 9.60
CA VAL A 86 6.23 22.25 9.43
C VAL A 86 5.75 20.82 9.20
N ALA A 87 6.45 20.06 8.36
CA ALA A 87 6.17 18.65 8.09
C ALA A 87 6.30 17.79 9.37
N LEU A 88 7.30 18.05 10.21
CA LEU A 88 7.47 17.37 11.50
C LEU A 88 6.35 17.74 12.48
N ALA A 89 6.03 19.02 12.63
CA ALA A 89 4.98 19.46 13.53
C ALA A 89 3.61 18.91 13.13
N THR A 90 3.29 18.98 11.83
CA THR A 90 2.02 18.46 11.29
C THR A 90 1.97 16.94 11.31
N GLY A 91 3.07 16.25 10.99
CA GLY A 91 3.17 14.79 11.06
C GLY A 91 3.01 14.27 12.49
N LEU A 92 3.78 14.79 13.45
CA LEU A 92 3.66 14.40 14.87
C LEU A 92 2.29 14.77 15.44
N GLY A 93 1.75 15.93 15.06
CA GLY A 93 0.40 16.34 15.43
C GLY A 93 -0.68 15.39 14.89
N GLN A 94 -0.57 15.00 13.62
CA GLN A 94 -1.47 14.03 12.99
C GLN A 94 -1.35 12.65 13.64
N LEU A 95 -0.14 12.17 13.92
CA LEU A 95 0.08 10.90 14.62
C LEU A 95 -0.59 10.91 16.00
N ALA A 96 -0.31 11.92 16.82
CA ALA A 96 -0.88 12.05 18.16
C ALA A 96 -2.41 12.13 18.12
N PHE A 97 -2.96 12.94 17.21
CA PHE A 97 -4.40 13.07 17.02
C PHE A 97 -5.03 11.73 16.60
N THR A 98 -4.47 11.07 15.60
CA THR A 98 -5.02 9.81 15.06
C THR A 98 -4.94 8.69 16.10
N ILE A 99 -3.85 8.59 16.85
CA ILE A 99 -3.73 7.62 17.96
C ILE A 99 -4.78 7.93 19.03
N ALA A 100 -4.90 9.19 19.47
CA ALA A 100 -5.83 9.54 20.54
C ALA A 100 -7.29 9.24 20.16
N PHE A 101 -7.74 9.70 19.00
CA PHE A 101 -9.11 9.47 18.56
C PHE A 101 -9.36 8.02 18.16
N GLY A 102 -8.42 7.37 17.46
CA GLY A 102 -8.50 5.95 17.12
C GLY A 102 -8.62 5.08 18.38
N PHE A 103 -7.82 5.35 19.40
CA PHE A 103 -7.85 4.64 20.68
C PHE A 103 -9.20 4.80 21.37
N LEU A 104 -9.73 6.02 21.46
CA LEU A 104 -11.03 6.30 22.06
C LEU A 104 -12.18 5.61 21.31
N ILE A 105 -12.15 5.61 19.98
CA ILE A 105 -13.17 4.94 19.16
C ILE A 105 -13.13 3.42 19.41
N ILE A 106 -11.96 2.80 19.39
CA ILE A 106 -11.83 1.35 19.58
C ILE A 106 -12.20 0.93 21.02
N LEU A 107 -11.87 1.74 22.03
CA LEU A 107 -12.38 1.55 23.39
C LEU A 107 -13.91 1.66 23.46
N ALA A 108 -14.51 2.64 22.77
CA ALA A 108 -15.95 2.80 22.73
C ALA A 108 -16.67 1.62 22.04
N LEU A 109 -15.97 0.88 21.17
CA LEU A 109 -16.42 -0.38 20.60
C LEU A 109 -16.29 -1.58 21.56
N GLY A 110 -15.86 -1.35 22.81
CA GLY A 110 -15.77 -2.36 23.86
C GLY A 110 -14.51 -3.23 23.81
N LYS A 111 -13.47 -2.79 23.10
CA LYS A 111 -12.19 -3.53 23.02
C LYS A 111 -11.28 -3.25 24.21
N GLU A 112 -10.37 -4.17 24.49
CA GLU A 112 -9.38 -4.00 25.56
C GLU A 112 -8.39 -2.86 25.24
N PRO A 113 -7.83 -2.18 26.25
CA PRO A 113 -6.91 -1.06 26.04
C PRO A 113 -5.68 -1.42 25.18
N MET A 114 -5.14 -2.63 25.32
CA MET A 114 -3.99 -3.04 24.49
C MET A 114 -4.37 -3.24 23.02
N GLU A 115 -5.51 -3.89 22.74
CA GLU A 115 -6.03 -4.02 21.37
C GLU A 115 -6.32 -2.64 20.76
N ALA A 116 -6.96 -1.76 21.52
CA ALA A 116 -7.27 -0.41 21.08
C ALA A 116 -6.00 0.39 20.72
N LEU A 117 -4.94 0.26 21.52
CA LEU A 117 -3.67 0.93 21.25
C LEU A 117 -3.00 0.40 19.98
N TYR A 118 -2.95 -0.92 19.79
CA TYR A 118 -2.37 -1.52 18.60
C TYR A 118 -3.09 -1.07 17.32
N VAL A 119 -4.42 -1.12 17.33
CA VAL A 119 -5.22 -0.69 16.18
C VAL A 119 -5.04 0.81 15.93
N ALA A 120 -5.09 1.65 16.97
CA ALA A 120 -4.94 3.09 16.85
C ALA A 120 -3.57 3.51 16.27
N VAL A 121 -2.49 2.84 16.69
CA VAL A 121 -1.16 3.05 16.11
C VAL A 121 -1.10 2.55 14.67
N ALA A 122 -1.66 1.39 14.37
CA ALA A 122 -1.67 0.84 13.01
C ALA A 122 -2.37 1.78 12.01
N LEU A 123 -3.45 2.44 12.43
CA LEU A 123 -4.17 3.42 11.62
C LEU A 123 -3.36 4.68 11.27
N THR A 124 -2.23 4.92 11.94
CA THR A 124 -1.44 6.12 11.68
C THR A 124 -0.48 6.01 10.50
N PHE A 125 -0.18 4.79 10.05
CA PHE A 125 0.69 4.58 8.91
C PHE A 125 -0.01 4.97 7.60
N SER A 126 0.57 5.91 6.87
CA SER A 126 0.15 6.29 5.51
C SER A 126 1.10 5.71 4.47
N SER A 127 0.57 5.27 3.32
CA SER A 127 1.35 4.83 2.17
C SER A 127 1.71 6.03 1.30
N THR A 128 2.73 6.80 1.69
CA THR A 128 3.18 8.07 1.06
C THR A 128 3.71 7.96 -0.38
N ILE A 129 3.42 6.85 -1.08
CA ILE A 129 3.58 6.73 -2.53
C ILE A 129 2.38 7.36 -3.28
N ILE A 130 1.27 7.66 -2.60
CA ILE A 130 0.04 8.25 -3.17
C ILE A 130 -0.43 9.43 -2.32
#